data_AF-A0A2I0KS06-F1
#
_entry.id   AF-A0A2I0KS06-F1
#
_cell.length_a   1.000
_cell.length_b   1.000
_cell.length_c   1.000
_cell.angle_alpha   90.00
_cell.angle_beta   90.00
_cell.angle_gamma   90.00
#
_symmetry.space_group_name_H-M   'P 1'
#
loop_
_entity.id
_entity.type
_entity.pdbx_description
1 polymer ?
#
loop_
_entity_poly.entity_id
_entity_poly.type
_entity_poly.pdbx_seq_one_letter_code
_entity_poly.pdbx_strand_id
1 'polypeptide(L)'
;MDGGKSVIEKFDGSDYGFWRMQIEDYLYSKDLWQPLENKPIGMTNAEWNVLDRKAMSVIRLSLSRNMAFHTAKEKTTKGSSDATAV
;
A
#
# COMPACT_ATOMS: atom_id res chain seq x y z
N MET A 1 -17.66 -13.34 -16.39
CA MET A 1 -17.38 -13.69 -14.99
C MET A 1 -16.96 -12.41 -14.31
N ASP A 2 -17.85 -11.79 -13.55
CA ASP A 2 -17.50 -10.63 -12.74
C ASP A 2 -16.41 -11.08 -11.76
N GLY A 3 -15.16 -10.71 -12.06
CA GLY A 3 -14.04 -10.89 -11.17
C GLY A 3 -14.40 -10.18 -9.88
N GLY A 4 -14.77 -10.98 -8.87
CA GLY A 4 -15.26 -10.49 -7.59
C GLY A 4 -14.36 -9.36 -7.14
N LYS A 5 -14.93 -8.17 -6.95
CA LYS A 5 -14.23 -7.04 -6.35
C LYS A 5 -13.64 -7.57 -5.06
N SER A 6 -12.33 -7.76 -5.01
CA SER A 6 -11.60 -8.00 -3.77
C SER A 6 -11.70 -6.70 -2.98
N VAL A 7 -12.79 -6.57 -2.23
CA VAL A 7 -13.03 -5.43 -1.36
C VAL A 7 -12.03 -5.57 -0.23
N ILE A 8 -10.88 -4.91 -0.36
CA ILE A 8 -9.95 -4.75 0.75
C ILE A 8 -10.71 -3.99 1.84
N GLU A 9 -10.80 -4.58 3.02
CA GLU A 9 -11.40 -3.91 4.16
C GLU A 9 -10.62 -2.64 4.52
N LYS A 10 -11.35 -1.61 4.94
CA LYS A 10 -10.72 -0.34 5.34
C LYS A 10 -10.06 -0.52 6.69
N PHE A 11 -8.76 -0.28 6.77
CA PHE A 11 -8.03 -0.30 8.04
C PHE A 11 -8.43 0.87 8.93
N ASP A 12 -8.96 0.56 10.09
CA ASP A 12 -9.36 1.54 11.11
C ASP A 12 -8.41 1.57 12.32
N GLY A 13 -7.32 0.81 12.29
CA GLY A 13 -6.41 0.61 13.42
C GLY A 13 -6.51 -0.80 14.02
N SER A 14 -7.54 -1.56 13.67
CA SER A 14 -7.76 -2.92 14.17
C SER A 14 -7.12 -3.98 13.28
N ASP A 15 -6.60 -5.04 13.88
CA ASP A 15 -6.08 -6.23 13.21
C ASP A 15 -5.16 -5.91 12.00
N TYR A 16 -4.06 -5.22 12.30
CA TYR A 16 -3.05 -4.85 11.30
C TYR A 16 -2.53 -6.06 10.53
N GLY A 17 -2.40 -7.22 11.18
CA GLY A 17 -1.94 -8.45 10.54
C GLY A 17 -2.87 -8.89 9.40
N PHE A 18 -4.19 -8.93 9.66
CA PHE A 18 -5.16 -9.31 8.64
C PHE A 18 -5.28 -8.27 7.51
N TRP A 19 -5.28 -6.97 7.84
CA TRP A 19 -5.29 -5.92 6.81
C TRP A 19 -4.03 -5.97 5.94
N ARG A 20 -2.86 -6.17 6.56
CA ARG A 20 -1.59 -6.26 5.86
C ARG A 20 -1.57 -7.45 4.88
N MET A 21 -2.07 -8.60 5.31
CA MET A 21 -2.20 -9.77 4.43
C MET A 21 -3.06 -9.45 3.18
N GLN A 22 -4.21 -8.80 3.36
CA GLN A 22 -5.09 -8.42 2.25
C GLN A 22 -4.44 -7.42 1.28
N ILE A 23 -3.73 -6.41 1.79
CA ILE A 23 -3.09 -5.40 0.94
C ILE A 23 -1.88 -5.97 0.18
N GLU A 24 -1.11 -6.86 0.81
CA GLU A 24 0.01 -7.56 0.16
C GLU A 24 -0.51 -8.43 -0.99
N ASP A 25 -1.47 -9.32 -0.74
CA ASP A 25 -2.07 -10.18 -1.77
C ASP A 25 -2.69 -9.37 -2.92
N TYR A 26 -3.35 -8.25 -2.59
CA TYR A 26 -3.90 -7.37 -3.62
C TYR A 26 -2.80 -6.73 -4.47
N LEU A 27 -1.72 -6.22 -3.89
CA LEU A 27 -0.60 -5.63 -4.63
C LEU A 27 0.10 -6.67 -5.51
N TYR A 28 0.27 -7.90 -5.03
CA TYR A 28 0.77 -9.03 -5.84
C TYR A 28 -0.14 -9.30 -7.03
N SER A 29 -1.46 -9.36 -6.84
CA SER A 29 -2.43 -9.57 -7.93
C SER A 29 -2.45 -8.48 -9.01
N LYS A 30 -1.85 -7.31 -8.72
CA LYS A 30 -1.81 -6.14 -9.60
C LYS A 30 -0.43 -5.87 -10.20
N ASP A 31 0.56 -6.74 -9.96
CA ASP A 31 1.96 -6.50 -10.30
C ASP A 31 2.50 -5.19 -9.69
N LEU A 32 2.00 -4.82 -8.51
CA LEU A 32 2.39 -3.62 -7.74
C LEU A 32 3.13 -3.96 -6.44
N TRP A 33 3.65 -5.18 -6.31
CA TRP A 33 4.34 -5.66 -5.11
C TRP A 33 5.76 -5.10 -4.96
N GLN A 34 6.42 -4.74 -6.08
CA GLN A 34 7.84 -4.34 -6.07
C GLN A 34 8.17 -3.18 -5.11
N PRO A 35 7.32 -2.14 -4.96
CA PRO A 35 7.55 -1.07 -3.97
C PRO A 35 7.47 -1.48 -2.50
N LEU A 36 7.02 -2.70 -2.19
CA LEU A 36 7.10 -3.27 -0.84
C LEU A 36 8.53 -3.69 -0.48
N GLU A 37 9.40 -3.84 -1.48
CA GLU A 37 10.81 -4.19 -1.33
C GLU A 37 11.71 -2.97 -1.63
N ASN A 38 12.98 -3.22 -2.00
CA ASN A 38 13.92 -2.19 -2.41
C ASN A 38 13.90 -1.99 -3.93
N LYS A 39 14.18 -0.76 -4.36
CA LYS A 39 14.32 -0.43 -5.77
C LYS A 39 15.40 -1.30 -6.45
N PRO A 40 15.08 -2.02 -7.55
CA PRO A 40 16.06 -2.80 -8.29
C PRO A 40 17.17 -1.93 -8.92
N ILE A 41 18.40 -2.45 -8.97
CA ILE A 41 19.61 -1.73 -9.43
C ILE A 41 19.52 -1.27 -10.90
N GLY A 42 18.66 -1.87 -11.74
CA GLY A 42 18.47 -1.50 -13.15
C GLY A 42 17.29 -0.58 -13.46
N MET A 43 16.45 -0.24 -12.48
CA MET A 43 15.23 0.55 -12.73
C MET A 43 15.53 2.06 -12.69
N THR A 44 14.94 2.84 -13.59
CA THR A 44 15.09 4.29 -13.54
C THR A 44 14.33 4.88 -12.35
N ASN A 45 14.72 6.08 -11.90
CA ASN A 45 13.97 6.78 -10.85
C ASN A 45 12.53 7.11 -11.30
N ALA A 46 12.33 7.42 -12.58
CA ALA A 46 11.01 7.75 -13.11
C ALA A 46 10.06 6.54 -13.06
N GLU A 47 10.52 5.38 -13.52
CA GLU A 47 9.74 4.13 -13.49
C GLU A 47 9.42 3.70 -12.05
N TRP A 48 10.42 3.76 -11.17
CA TRP A 48 10.23 3.45 -9.76
C TRP A 48 9.21 4.36 -9.09
N ASN A 49 9.30 5.68 -9.31
CA ASN A 49 8.37 6.65 -8.72
C ASN A 49 6.92 6.43 -9.19
N VAL A 50 6.70 5.96 -10.42
CA VAL A 50 5.36 5.61 -10.90
C VAL A 50 4.82 4.38 -10.19
N LEU A 51 5.62 3.33 -10.04
CA LEU A 51 5.24 2.12 -9.32
C LEU A 51 4.96 2.39 -7.84
N ASP A 52 5.89 3.09 -7.18
CA ASP A 52 5.78 3.48 -5.78
C ASP A 52 4.52 4.31 -5.52
N ARG A 53 4.23 5.29 -6.39
CA ARG A 53 2.99 6.09 -6.29
C ARG A 53 1.72 5.26 -6.47
N LYS A 54 1.72 4.25 -7.34
CA LYS A 54 0.58 3.34 -7.54
C LYS A 54 0.35 2.48 -6.29
N ALA A 55 1.40 1.87 -5.74
CA ALA A 55 1.30 1.08 -4.51
C ALA A 55 0.86 1.94 -3.32
N MET A 56 1.43 3.14 -3.14
CA MET A 56 0.98 4.10 -2.12
C MET A 56 -0.49 4.49 -2.28
N SER A 57 -0.96 4.68 -3.51
CA SER A 57 -2.37 5.00 -3.75
C SER A 57 -3.29 3.87 -3.29
N VAL A 58 -2.89 2.62 -3.52
CA VAL A 58 -3.64 1.43 -3.09
C VAL A 58 -3.70 1.34 -1.57
N ILE A 59 -2.55 1.50 -0.89
CA ILE A 59 -2.47 1.53 0.57
C ILE A 59 -3.33 2.65 1.16
N ARG A 60 -3.20 3.89 0.66
CA ARG A 60 -4.02 5.02 1.13
C ARG A 60 -5.52 4.79 0.90
N LEU A 61 -5.88 4.13 -0.19
CA LEU A 61 -7.26 3.75 -0.47
C LEU A 61 -7.73 2.55 0.34
N SER A 62 -6.88 1.78 1.00
CA SER A 62 -7.31 0.73 1.94
C SER A 62 -7.34 1.22 3.40
N LEU A 63 -7.02 2.49 3.67
CA LEU A 63 -7.16 3.10 4.99
C LEU A 63 -8.57 3.67 5.20
N SER A 64 -9.07 3.60 6.44
CA SER A 64 -10.22 4.38 6.88
C SER A 64 -9.93 5.87 6.78
N ARG A 65 -10.99 6.70 6.75
CA ARG A 65 -10.85 8.16 6.62
C ARG A 65 -9.92 8.74 7.68
N ASN A 66 -10.07 8.32 8.93
CA ASN A 66 -9.27 8.82 10.05
C ASN A 66 -7.79 8.44 9.87
N MET A 67 -7.50 7.18 9.55
CA MET A 67 -6.12 6.72 9.34
C MET A 67 -5.46 7.40 8.13
N ALA A 68 -6.19 7.57 7.03
CA ALA A 68 -5.68 8.24 5.83
C ALA A 68 -5.25 9.69 6.08
N PHE A 69 -5.91 10.41 6.98
CA PHE A 69 -5.53 11.78 7.36
C PHE A 69 -4.24 11.84 8.18
N HIS A 70 -3.94 10.82 8.99
CA HIS A 70 -2.67 10.72 9.73
C HIS A 70 -1.51 10.36 8.80
N THR A 71 -1.70 9.39 7.90
CA THR A 71 -0.68 8.94 6.95
C THR A 71 -0.40 9.96 5.83
N ALA A 72 -1.35 10.82 5.48
CA ALA A 72 -1.16 11.85 4.44
C ALA A 72 -0.03 12.87 4.75
N LYS A 73 0.48 12.91 5.99
CA LYS A 73 1.67 13.71 6.35
C LYS A 73 2.99 13.03 5.97
N GLU A 74 2.99 11.73 5.67
CA GLU A 74 4.20 10.98 5.37
C GLU A 74 4.53 10.98 3.88
N LYS A 75 5.83 11.20 3.59
CA LYS A 75 6.31 11.48 2.24
C LYS A 75 6.82 10.24 1.50
N THR A 76 6.87 9.08 2.16
CA THR A 76 7.46 7.85 1.63
C THR A 76 6.71 6.60 2.11
N THR A 77 6.61 5.60 1.23
CA THR A 77 5.94 4.30 1.46
C THR A 77 6.49 3.56 2.68
N LYS A 78 7.81 3.62 2.90
CA LYS A 78 8.48 3.04 4.07
C LYS A 78 8.14 3.75 5.38
N GLY A 79 7.88 5.07 5.35
CA GLY A 79 7.36 5.78 6.53
C GLY A 79 5.96 5.27 6.88
N SER A 80 5.10 5.10 5.86
CA SER A 80 3.72 4.66 6.01
C SER A 80 3.56 3.26 6.59
N SER A 81 4.48 2.33 6.30
CA SER A 81 4.46 1.00 6.91
C SER A 81 4.87 1.01 8.38
N ASP A 82 5.80 1.89 8.74
CA ASP A 82 6.37 1.95 10.10
C ASP A 82 5.48 2.78 11.05
N ALA A 83 4.81 3.84 10.55
CA ALA A 83 3.91 4.66 11.34
C ALA A 83 2.57 3.98 11.70
N THR A 84 2.28 2.84 11.09
CA THR A 84 1.11 2.02 11.42
C THR A 84 1.38 1.07 12.61
N ALA A 85 2.63 1.02 13.11
CA ALA A 85 3.06 0.11 14.17
C ALA A 85 3.14 0.75 15.58
N VAL A 86 2.42 1.85 15.84
CA VAL A 86 2.33 2.51 17.17
C VAL A 86 0.91 2.49 17.71
#